data_AF-A0A9J6B5A3-F1
#
_entry.id   AF-A0A9J6B5A3-F1
#
_cell.length_a   1.000
_cell.length_b   1.000
_cell.length_c   1.000
_cell.angle_alpha   90.00
_cell.angle_beta   90.00
_cell.angle_gamma   90.00
#
_symmetry.space_group_name_H-M   'P 1'
#
loop_
_entity.id
_entity.type
_entity.pdbx_description
1 polymer ?
#
loop_
_entity_poly.entity_id
_entity_poly.type
_entity_poly.pdbx_seq_one_letter_code
_entity_poly.pdbx_strand_id
1 'polypeptide(L)'
;MSTNFKGNFYPLVGPCHGLIALTDSIAIVLFNPATRNFRLLPPSPFSCPQGFHRSVEGIGFGYDSIAKYYKIVRISEIFWDPSDDYPGPRESKIDVYDFSMDCWREVEHVHLPLIYWLPCSEMLYKEVVHWFATTNISMVILCFDMCTEIFRIIKMPDVVIF
;
A
#
# COMPACT_ATOMS: atom_id res chain seq x y z
N MET A 1 23.92 -8.55 -16.97
CA MET A 1 23.06 -9.69 -16.59
C MET A 1 21.62 -9.23 -16.68
N SER A 2 20.93 -9.65 -17.74
CA SER A 2 19.51 -9.34 -17.96
C SER A 2 18.67 -10.37 -17.20
N THR A 3 18.07 -9.97 -16.09
CA THR A 3 17.07 -10.79 -15.41
C THR A 3 15.74 -10.63 -16.14
N ASN A 4 15.32 -11.72 -16.80
CA ASN A 4 13.98 -11.86 -17.35
C ASN A 4 12.97 -11.89 -16.20
N PHE A 5 12.32 -10.77 -15.91
CA PHE A 5 11.19 -10.71 -14.98
C PHE A 5 9.89 -10.95 -15.75
N LYS A 6 9.33 -12.16 -15.62
CA LYS A 6 7.96 -12.44 -16.03
C LYS A 6 7.02 -11.80 -15.01
N GLY A 7 6.38 -10.68 -15.39
CA GLY A 7 5.00 -10.39 -14.96
C GLY A 7 4.73 -9.51 -13.74
N ASN A 8 5.67 -8.72 -13.21
CA ASN A 8 5.34 -7.80 -12.11
C ASN A 8 5.14 -6.38 -12.64
N PHE A 9 3.88 -5.94 -12.72
CA PHE A 9 3.55 -4.54 -12.94
C PHE A 9 4.15 -3.72 -11.78
N TYR A 10 4.87 -2.65 -12.11
CA TYR A 10 5.41 -1.72 -11.13
C TYR A 10 4.33 -0.70 -10.77
N PRO A 11 3.73 -0.70 -9.56
CA PRO A 11 2.80 0.36 -9.19
C PRO A 11 3.53 1.71 -9.23
N LEU A 12 2.94 2.65 -9.95
CA LEU A 12 3.32 4.06 -9.93
C LEU A 12 2.35 4.76 -8.99
N VAL A 13 2.86 5.23 -7.85
CA VAL A 13 2.05 5.84 -6.79
C VAL A 13 2.36 7.33 -6.67
N GLY A 14 1.31 8.14 -6.52
CA GLY A 14 1.37 9.59 -6.49
C GLY A 14 0.71 10.21 -7.72
N PRO A 15 1.10 11.44 -8.13
CA PRO A 15 2.18 12.23 -7.57
C PRO A 15 1.83 12.85 -6.21
N CYS A 16 2.85 13.10 -5.38
CA CYS A 16 2.76 13.94 -4.19
C CYS A 16 3.89 14.97 -4.21
N HIS A 17 3.55 16.25 -4.27
CA HIS A 17 4.54 17.35 -4.39
C HIS A 17 5.56 17.16 -5.53
N GLY A 18 5.11 16.62 -6.67
CA GLY A 18 5.97 16.34 -7.83
C GLY A 18 6.88 15.12 -7.70
N LEU A 19 6.78 14.37 -6.60
CA LEU A 19 7.46 13.10 -6.40
C LEU A 19 6.51 11.95 -6.75
N ILE A 20 7.08 10.84 -7.24
CA ILE A 20 6.37 9.58 -7.47
C ILE A 20 7.11 8.45 -6.77
N ALA A 21 6.39 7.44 -6.29
CA ALA A 21 6.97 6.20 -5.80
C ALA A 21 6.78 5.11 -6.85
N LEU A 22 7.86 4.38 -7.15
CA LEU A 22 7.90 3.21 -8.03
C LEU A 22 8.21 1.99 -7.17
N THR A 23 7.53 0.86 -7.41
CA THR A 23 7.70 -0.33 -6.57
C THR A 23 7.48 -1.63 -7.34
N ASP A 24 8.01 -2.75 -6.86
CA ASP A 24 7.86 -4.08 -7.46
C ASP A 24 7.52 -5.17 -6.43
N SER A 25 6.77 -4.80 -5.38
CA SER A 25 6.43 -5.56 -4.15
C SER A 25 7.54 -5.62 -3.10
N ILE A 26 8.81 -5.50 -3.48
CA ILE A 26 9.95 -5.59 -2.56
C ILE A 26 10.64 -4.24 -2.42
N ALA A 27 11.04 -3.65 -3.54
CA ALA A 27 11.73 -2.39 -3.56
C ALA A 27 10.76 -1.22 -3.69
N ILE A 28 11.11 -0.09 -3.09
CA ILE A 28 10.43 1.18 -3.33
C ILE A 28 11.48 2.23 -3.67
N VAL A 29 11.29 2.89 -4.81
CA VAL A 29 12.11 3.98 -5.28
C VAL A 29 11.27 5.24 -5.31
N LEU A 30 11.69 6.25 -4.55
CA LEU A 30 11.15 7.60 -4.66
C LEU A 30 11.87 8.32 -5.79
N PHE A 31 11.13 8.83 -6.75
CA PHE A 31 11.66 9.47 -7.93
C PHE A 31 11.11 10.89 -8.07
N ASN A 32 11.99 11.85 -8.35
CA ASN A 32 11.63 13.19 -8.76
C ASN A 32 11.84 13.31 -10.29
N PRO A 33 10.77 13.27 -11.10
CA PRO A 33 10.90 13.32 -12.55
C PRO A 33 11.51 14.62 -13.08
N ALA A 34 11.29 15.75 -12.38
CA ALA A 34 11.78 17.06 -12.79
C ALA A 34 13.30 17.19 -12.62
N THR A 35 13.86 16.61 -11.56
CA THR A 35 15.31 16.64 -11.28
C THR A 35 16.04 15.38 -11.72
N ARG A 36 15.30 14.33 -12.09
CA ARG A 36 15.81 12.98 -12.42
C ARG A 36 16.56 12.31 -11.26
N ASN A 37 16.40 12.82 -10.04
CA ASN A 37 16.97 12.23 -8.84
C ASN A 37 16.05 11.11 -8.34
N PHE A 38 16.65 10.02 -7.89
CA PHE A 38 15.95 8.90 -7.28
C PHE A 38 16.57 8.54 -5.93
N ARG A 39 15.76 7.97 -5.06
CA ARG A 39 16.16 7.44 -3.76
C ARG A 39 15.55 6.05 -3.61
N LEU A 40 16.40 5.03 -3.54
CA LEU A 40 15.98 3.70 -3.11
C LEU A 40 15.75 3.72 -1.60
N LEU A 41 14.59 3.27 -1.16
CA LEU A 41 14.28 3.10 0.26
C LEU A 41 14.81 1.75 0.76
N PRO A 42 15.16 1.64 2.05
CA PRO A 42 15.46 0.34 2.63
C PRO A 42 14.24 -0.58 2.50
N PRO A 43 14.43 -1.88 2.28
CA PRO A 43 13.33 -2.83 2.23
C PRO A 43 12.61 -2.89 3.60
N SER A 44 11.31 -3.15 3.60
CA SER A 44 10.58 -3.42 4.84
C SER A 44 11.21 -4.63 5.55
N PRO A 45 11.56 -4.51 6.84
CA PRO A 45 12.16 -5.60 7.60
C PRO A 45 11.12 -6.65 8.04
N PHE A 46 9.83 -6.37 7.84
CA PHE A 46 8.73 -7.20 8.31
C PHE A 46 8.46 -8.36 7.33
N SER A 47 8.92 -9.54 7.71
CA SER A 47 8.67 -10.79 7.00
C SER A 47 7.39 -11.49 7.48
N CYS A 48 7.07 -12.63 6.88
CA CYS A 48 6.06 -13.56 7.38
C CYS A 48 6.71 -14.81 8.00
N PRO A 49 6.01 -15.51 8.90
CA PRO A 49 6.49 -16.77 9.46
C PRO A 49 6.78 -17.81 8.39
N GLN A 50 7.62 -18.80 8.72
CA GLN A 50 7.93 -19.89 7.80
C GLN A 50 6.65 -20.58 7.33
N GLY A 51 6.55 -20.76 6.01
CA GLY A 51 5.41 -21.37 5.36
C GLY A 51 4.32 -20.38 4.94
N PHE A 52 4.23 -19.22 5.58
CA PHE A 52 3.27 -18.19 5.17
C PHE A 52 3.83 -17.38 4.01
N HIS A 53 2.92 -16.83 3.22
CA HIS A 53 3.19 -15.87 2.17
C HIS A 53 2.75 -14.48 2.64
N ARG A 54 3.53 -13.45 2.29
CA ARG A 54 3.15 -12.05 2.45
C ARG A 54 2.98 -11.45 1.06
N SER A 55 1.75 -11.13 0.70
CA SER A 55 1.43 -10.44 -0.56
C SER A 55 1.19 -8.95 -0.29
N VAL A 56 1.53 -8.08 -1.24
CA VAL A 56 1.28 -6.64 -1.13
C VAL A 56 0.01 -6.32 -1.92
N GLU A 57 -1.02 -5.88 -1.21
CA GLU A 57 -2.35 -5.64 -1.79
C GLU A 57 -2.62 -4.17 -2.05
N GLY A 58 -1.98 -3.27 -1.30
CA GLY A 58 -2.13 -1.83 -1.49
C GLY A 58 -0.89 -1.05 -1.08
N ILE A 59 -0.57 -0.01 -1.86
CA ILE A 59 0.50 0.94 -1.53
C ILE A 59 -0.07 2.36 -1.59
N GLY A 60 0.35 3.20 -0.65
CA GLY A 60 0.03 4.62 -0.62
C GLY A 60 1.29 5.44 -0.41
N PHE A 61 1.39 6.58 -1.10
CA PHE A 61 2.46 7.56 -0.91
C PHE A 61 1.83 8.93 -0.73
N GLY A 62 2.23 9.66 0.31
CA GLY A 62 1.66 10.96 0.62
C GLY A 62 2.53 11.80 1.54
N TYR A 63 2.12 13.05 1.71
CA TYR A 63 2.75 14.01 2.62
C TYR A 63 1.91 14.12 3.89
N ASP A 64 2.58 14.07 5.04
CA ASP A 64 2.02 14.42 6.34
C ASP A 64 2.32 15.89 6.61
N SER A 65 1.31 16.74 6.55
CA SER A 65 1.46 18.18 6.79
C SER A 65 1.74 18.54 8.25
N ILE A 66 1.40 17.66 9.20
CA ILE A 66 1.66 17.86 10.63
C ILE A 66 3.14 17.60 10.91
N ALA A 67 3.64 16.43 10.51
CA ALA A 67 5.06 16.08 10.68
C ALA A 67 5.97 16.84 9.71
N LYS A 68 5.43 17.30 8.59
CA LYS A 68 6.13 17.93 7.45
C LYS A 68 7.08 17.00 6.69
N TYR A 69 6.79 15.70 6.75
CA TYR A 69 7.56 14.65 6.06
C TYR A 69 6.63 13.80 5.20
N TYR A 70 7.22 13.05 4.29
CA TYR A 70 6.49 12.07 3.51
C TYR A 70 6.27 10.79 4.30
N LYS A 71 5.28 10.00 3.89
CA LYS A 71 5.08 8.64 4.34
C LYS A 71 4.76 7.73 3.18
N ILE A 72 5.12 6.46 3.33
CA ILE A 72 4.60 5.38 2.51
C ILE A 72 3.87 4.42 3.42
N VAL A 73 2.68 4.02 3.02
CA VAL A 73 1.92 2.95 3.66
C VAL A 73 1.87 1.76 2.72
N ARG A 74 2.16 0.57 3.24
CA ARG A 74 2.07 -0.70 2.54
C ARG A 74 1.11 -1.59 3.30
N ILE A 75 0.07 -2.04 2.60
CA ILE A 75 -0.92 -2.97 3.14
C ILE A 75 -0.63 -4.32 2.51
N SER A 76 -0.33 -5.29 3.35
CA SER A 76 -0.02 -6.66 2.98
C SER A 76 -1.02 -7.63 3.58
N GLU A 77 -1.20 -8.77 2.94
CA GLU A 77 -1.89 -9.92 3.52
C GLU A 77 -0.89 -11.04 3.78
N ILE A 78 -0.92 -11.57 5.01
CA ILE A 78 -0.23 -12.79 5.38
C ILE A 78 -1.22 -13.94 5.34
N PHE A 79 -0.89 -15.00 4.62
CA PHE A 79 -1.74 -16.19 4.52
C PHE A 79 -0.92 -17.45 4.31
N TRP A 80 -1.50 -18.57 4.73
CA TRP A 80 -0.97 -19.91 4.50
C TRP A 80 -1.53 -20.43 3.17
N ASP A 81 -0.66 -20.82 2.23
CA ASP A 81 -1.04 -21.27 0.88
C ASP A 81 -0.26 -22.52 0.45
N PRO A 82 -0.57 -23.69 1.03
CA PRO A 82 0.03 -24.95 0.61
C PRO A 82 -0.56 -25.42 -0.72
N SER A 83 0.22 -26.15 -1.51
CA SER A 83 -0.17 -26.64 -2.84
C SER A 83 -1.42 -27.52 -2.88
N ASP A 84 -1.75 -28.19 -1.77
CA ASP A 84 -2.74 -29.26 -1.71
C ASP A 84 -3.85 -29.03 -0.66
N ASP A 85 -3.98 -27.82 -0.11
CA ASP A 85 -5.01 -27.48 0.89
C ASP A 85 -5.72 -26.16 0.55
N TYR A 86 -6.83 -25.89 1.23
CA TYR A 86 -7.49 -24.60 1.14
C TYR A 86 -6.63 -23.50 1.78
N PRO A 87 -6.50 -22.32 1.14
CA PRO A 87 -5.75 -21.22 1.71
C PRO A 87 -6.36 -20.82 3.07
N GLY A 88 -5.47 -20.61 4.04
CA GLY A 88 -5.85 -20.21 5.40
C GLY A 88 -6.44 -18.81 5.46
N PRO A 89 -6.94 -18.38 6.64
CA PRO A 89 -7.39 -17.01 6.84
C PRO A 89 -6.27 -16.02 6.53
N ARG A 90 -6.63 -14.89 5.92
CA ARG A 90 -5.71 -13.81 5.59
C ARG A 90 -5.66 -12.80 6.74
N GLU A 91 -4.46 -12.47 7.19
CA GLU A 91 -4.21 -11.43 8.19
C GLU A 91 -3.64 -10.19 7.50
N SER A 92 -4.26 -9.03 7.70
CA SER A 92 -3.72 -7.76 7.19
C SER A 92 -2.54 -7.29 8.04
N LYS A 93 -1.45 -6.89 7.38
CA LYS A 93 -0.29 -6.21 7.98
C LYS A 93 -0.10 -4.86 7.33
N ILE A 94 0.19 -3.85 8.14
CA ILE A 94 0.36 -2.48 7.68
C ILE A 94 1.76 -2.03 8.05
N ASP A 95 2.60 -1.81 7.04
CA ASP A 95 3.94 -1.25 7.22
C ASP A 95 3.89 0.24 6.82
N VAL A 96 4.40 1.12 7.68
CA VAL A 96 4.54 2.56 7.38
C VAL A 96 6.02 2.93 7.36
N TYR A 97 6.49 3.46 6.24
CA TYR A 97 7.79 4.12 6.16
C TYR A 97 7.62 5.59 6.48
N ASP A 98 8.33 6.05 7.52
CA ASP A 98 8.33 7.44 7.94
C ASP A 98 9.64 8.12 7.51
N PHE A 99 9.54 9.12 6.64
CA PHE A 99 10.73 9.84 6.16
C PHE A 99 11.38 10.73 7.21
N SER A 100 10.69 11.03 8.31
CA SER A 100 11.26 11.78 9.44
C SER A 100 12.26 10.94 10.24
N MET A 101 11.95 9.65 10.42
CA MET A 101 12.77 8.68 11.17
C MET A 101 13.65 7.83 10.26
N ASP A 102 13.39 7.86 8.96
CA ASP A 102 14.05 7.07 7.93
C ASP A 102 13.99 5.55 8.20
N CYS A 103 12.85 5.09 8.71
CA CYS A 103 12.64 3.70 9.07
C CYS A 103 11.21 3.22 8.80
N TRP A 104 11.08 1.90 8.72
CA TRP A 104 9.79 1.22 8.69
C TRP A 104 9.30 0.91 10.10
N ARG A 105 7.99 0.99 10.30
CA ARG A 105 7.29 0.44 11.47
C ARG A 105 6.01 -0.28 11.07
N GLU A 106 5.64 -1.29 11.84
CA GLU A 106 4.37 -2.00 11.65
C GLU A 106 3.30 -1.33 12.51
N VAL A 107 2.09 -1.18 11.97
CA VAL A 107 0.91 -0.73 12.71
C VAL A 107 0.14 -1.97 13.15
N GLU A 108 0.05 -2.18 14.46
CA GLU A 108 -0.57 -3.38 15.03
C GLU A 108 -2.09 -3.28 15.17
N HIS A 109 -2.75 -4.42 15.27
CA HIS A 109 -4.17 -4.57 15.65
C HIS A 109 -5.18 -3.86 14.73
N VAL A 110 -4.92 -3.85 13.42
CA VAL A 110 -5.84 -3.28 12.42
C VAL A 110 -6.46 -4.39 11.57
N HIS A 111 -7.79 -4.51 11.62
CA HIS A 111 -8.55 -5.35 10.70
C HIS A 111 -9.07 -4.50 9.55
N LEU A 112 -8.63 -4.82 8.33
CA LEU A 112 -9.02 -4.11 7.11
C LEU A 112 -9.96 -4.97 6.26
N PRO A 113 -10.86 -4.34 5.48
CA PRO A 113 -11.53 -5.03 4.39
C PRO A 113 -10.51 -5.51 3.36
N LEU A 114 -10.84 -6.57 2.61
CA LEU A 114 -10.00 -7.10 1.55
C LEU A 114 -9.82 -6.02 0.47
N ILE A 115 -8.58 -5.63 0.18
CA ILE A 115 -8.31 -4.65 -0.87
C ILE A 115 -8.62 -5.29 -2.22
N TYR A 116 -9.39 -4.58 -3.03
CA TYR A 116 -9.72 -5.00 -4.38
C TYR A 116 -8.71 -4.39 -5.34
N TRP A 117 -7.69 -5.17 -5.69
CA TRP A 117 -6.61 -4.70 -6.55
C TRP A 117 -7.13 -4.42 -7.97
N LEU A 118 -7.05 -3.15 -8.37
CA LEU A 118 -7.25 -2.71 -9.75
C LEU A 118 -6.08 -1.80 -10.13
N PRO A 119 -5.54 -1.92 -11.36
CA PRO A 119 -4.52 -0.99 -11.83
C PRO A 119 -4.96 0.46 -11.64
N CYS A 120 -4.11 1.29 -11.03
CA CYS A 120 -4.35 2.71 -10.79
C CYS A 120 -5.55 3.01 -9.87
N SER A 121 -5.92 2.10 -8.98
CA SER A 121 -7.00 2.33 -8.01
C SER A 121 -6.56 3.11 -6.77
N GLU A 122 -5.26 3.24 -6.57
CA GLU A 122 -4.69 3.97 -5.45
C GLU A 122 -4.66 5.47 -5.75
N MET A 123 -5.41 6.25 -4.96
CA MET A 123 -5.51 7.69 -5.17
C MET A 123 -5.22 8.47 -3.88
N LEU A 124 -4.23 9.37 -3.95
CA LEU A 124 -3.99 10.37 -2.92
C LEU A 124 -4.88 11.59 -3.18
N TYR A 125 -5.73 11.94 -2.24
CA TYR A 125 -6.52 13.17 -2.28
C TYR A 125 -6.56 13.80 -0.89
N LYS A 126 -6.17 15.08 -0.78
CA LYS A 126 -6.10 15.83 0.48
C LYS A 126 -5.41 15.05 1.61
N GLU A 127 -4.21 14.51 1.31
CA GLU A 127 -3.38 13.77 2.27
C GLU A 127 -3.98 12.45 2.77
N VAL A 128 -5.05 11.99 2.12
CA VAL A 128 -5.68 10.69 2.38
C VAL A 128 -5.47 9.80 1.16
N VAL A 129 -4.98 8.59 1.37
CA VAL A 129 -4.90 7.58 0.30
C VAL A 129 -6.16 6.74 0.31
N HIS A 130 -6.68 6.45 -0.88
CA HIS A 130 -7.91 5.73 -1.10
C HIS A 130 -7.62 4.48 -1.92
N TRP A 131 -8.22 3.35 -1.52
CA TRP A 131 -8.22 2.09 -2.25
C TRP A 131 -9.65 1.59 -2.39
N PHE A 132 -9.91 0.87 -3.48
CA PHE A 132 -11.09 0.02 -3.52
C PHE A 132 -10.90 -1.19 -2.63
N ALA A 133 -11.92 -1.52 -1.84
CA ALA A 133 -11.91 -2.69 -0.97
C ALA A 133 -13.30 -3.33 -0.94
N THR A 134 -13.37 -4.56 -0.45
CA THR A 134 -14.58 -5.34 -0.37
C THR A 134 -14.79 -5.81 1.07
N THR A 135 -16.00 -5.57 1.56
CA THR A 135 -16.51 -6.15 2.80
C THR A 135 -17.37 -7.38 2.46
N ASN A 136 -17.85 -8.10 3.46
CA ASN A 136 -18.79 -9.21 3.25
C ASN A 136 -20.11 -8.81 2.58
N ILE A 137 -20.44 -7.51 2.52
CA ILE A 137 -21.75 -7.00 2.10
C ILE A 137 -21.65 -6.20 0.81
N SER A 138 -20.59 -5.39 0.64
CA SER A 138 -20.45 -4.50 -0.51
C SER A 138 -18.99 -4.10 -0.77
N MET A 139 -18.77 -3.57 -1.98
CA MET A 139 -17.60 -2.76 -2.30
C MET A 139 -17.63 -1.46 -1.50
N VAL A 140 -16.46 -0.99 -1.08
CA VAL A 140 -16.25 0.22 -0.28
C VAL A 140 -14.96 0.92 -0.73
N ILE A 141 -14.75 2.15 -0.26
CA ILE A 141 -13.48 2.85 -0.38
C ILE A 141 -12.80 2.82 0.98
N LEU A 142 -11.67 2.13 1.07
CA LEU A 142 -10.80 2.18 2.24
C LEU A 142 -9.91 3.41 2.14
N CYS A 143 -9.81 4.16 3.23
CA CYS A 143 -9.06 5.40 3.32
C CYS A 143 -7.99 5.29 4.41
N PHE A 144 -6.82 5.87 4.18
CA PHE A 144 -5.77 6.06 5.18
C PHE A 144 -5.32 7.52 5.20
N ASP A 145 -5.52 8.18 6.34
CA ASP A 145 -5.11 9.56 6.56
C ASP A 145 -3.60 9.61 6.87
N MET A 146 -2.78 10.26 6.04
CA MET A 146 -1.33 10.29 6.21
C MET A 146 -0.88 11.05 7.47
N CYS A 147 -1.70 11.99 7.95
CA CYS A 147 -1.38 12.80 9.11
C CYS A 147 -1.74 12.05 10.40
N THR A 148 -2.96 11.52 10.48
CA THR A 148 -3.43 10.86 11.71
C THR A 148 -3.16 9.36 11.75
N GLU A 149 -2.88 8.75 10.60
CA GLU A 149 -2.68 7.30 10.41
C GLU A 149 -3.89 6.46 10.81
N ILE A 150 -5.07 7.01 10.56
CA ILE A 150 -6.34 6.38 10.89
C ILE A 150 -6.98 5.86 9.61
N PHE A 151 -7.38 4.59 9.64
CA PHE A 151 -8.18 4.00 8.59
C PHE A 151 -9.65 4.38 8.72
N ARG A 152 -10.31 4.67 7.59
CA ARG A 152 -11.75 4.94 7.52
C ARG A 152 -12.34 4.22 6.31
N ILE A 153 -13.62 3.87 6.41
CA ILE A 153 -14.35 3.23 5.32
C ILE A 153 -15.44 4.18 4.83
N ILE A 154 -15.46 4.45 3.53
CA ILE A 154 -16.51 5.20 2.85
C ILE A 154 -17.35 4.19 2.06
N LYS A 155 -18.67 4.24 2.25
CA LYS A 155 -19.61 3.42 1.47
C LYS A 155 -19.63 3.91 0.01
N MET A 156 -19.77 2.97 -0.92
CA MET A 156 -20.09 3.35 -2.29
C MET A 156 -21.42 4.11 -2.33
N PRO A 157 -21.56 5.10 -3.23
CA PRO A 157 -22.84 5.75 -3.44
C PRO A 157 -23.87 4.74 -3.92
N ASP A 158 -25.12 4.87 -3.45
CA ASP A 158 -26.24 4.09 -3.98
C ASP A 158 -26.45 4.48 -5.44
N VAL A 159 -26.20 3.52 -6.36
CA VAL A 159 -26.36 3.57 -7.82
C VAL A 159 -26.45 4.99 -8.40
N VAL A 160 -25.33 5.53 -8.89
CA VAL A 160 -25.35 6.75 -9.69
C VAL A 160 -25.87 6.39 -11.08
N ILE A 161 -27.14 6.68 -11.34
CA ILE A 161 -27.71 6.64 -12.69
C ILE A 161 -27.07 7.82 -13.44
N PHE A 162 -26.20 7.51 -14.42
CA PHE A 162 -25.67 8.48 -15.38
C PHE A 162 -26.64 8.64 -16.56
#